data_AF-A0A7W4DUV4-F1
#
_entry.id   AF-A0A7W4DUV4-F1
#
_cell.length_a   1.000
_cell.length_b   1.000
_cell.length_c   1.000
_cell.angle_alpha   90.00
_cell.angle_beta   90.00
_cell.angle_gamma   90.00
#
_symmetry.space_group_name_H-M   'P 1'
#
loop_
_entity.id
_entity.type
_entity.pdbx_description
1 polymer ?
#
loop_
_entity_poly.entity_id
_entity_poly.type
_entity_poly.pdbx_seq_one_letter_code
_entity_poly.pdbx_strand_id
1 'polypeptide(L)'
;MALPQLEIPKIFSSGVLATYLELKGTRCLPFAKSRPPQSIFSSRSLPVESNDFALLREIVATFVANCHGKLRAAGGKCARIAIVLETNRFKLRAPQQHEHFEMDFERPTDDILTLTSAASRLLRL
;
A
#
# COMPACT_ATOMS: atom_id res chain seq x y z
N MET A 1 15.21 29.52 16.42
CA MET A 1 15.82 28.85 17.59
C MET A 1 15.82 27.36 17.29
N ALA A 2 16.98 26.68 17.25
CA ALA A 2 17.00 25.24 16.99
C ALA A 2 16.50 24.49 18.24
N LEU A 3 15.59 23.53 18.06
CA LEU A 3 15.11 22.68 19.15
C LEU A 3 16.29 21.93 19.80
N PRO A 4 16.35 21.87 21.15
CA PRO A 4 17.36 21.08 21.85
C PRO A 4 17.18 19.59 21.55
N GLN A 5 18.27 18.88 21.28
CA GLN A 5 18.27 17.49 20.78
C GLN A 5 17.50 16.51 21.69
N LEU A 6 17.54 16.75 23.00
CA LEU A 6 16.88 15.96 24.04
C LEU A 6 15.34 16.05 24.02
N GLU A 7 14.77 17.05 23.35
CA GLU A 7 13.32 17.23 23.28
C GLU A 7 12.69 16.63 22.03
N ILE A 8 13.49 16.41 20.98
CA ILE A 8 13.03 15.83 19.71
C ILE A 8 12.35 14.47 19.90
N PRO A 9 12.92 13.47 20.61
CA PRO A 9 12.27 12.17 20.78
C PRO A 9 11.02 12.20 21.68
N LYS A 10 10.79 13.29 22.41
CA LYS A 10 9.56 13.47 23.22
C LYS A 10 8.38 13.95 22.36
N ILE A 11 8.67 14.65 21.27
CA ILE A 11 7.67 15.28 20.39
C ILE A 11 7.51 14.51 19.08
N PHE A 12 8.61 13.92 18.59
CA PHE A 12 8.71 13.30 17.28
C PHE A 12 9.25 11.87 17.35
N SER A 13 9.06 11.12 16.27
CA SER A 13 9.59 9.77 16.13
C SER A 13 11.12 9.75 16.07
N SER A 14 11.71 8.58 16.37
CA SER A 14 13.14 8.35 16.27
C SER A 14 13.72 8.64 14.88
N GLY A 15 12.90 8.52 13.82
CA GLY A 15 13.29 8.90 12.46
C GLY A 15 13.59 10.40 12.33
N VAL A 16 12.79 11.27 12.97
CA VAL A 16 13.02 12.72 12.96
C VAL A 16 14.29 13.09 13.73
N LEU A 17 14.57 12.40 14.84
CA LEU A 17 15.83 12.55 15.57
C LEU A 17 17.04 12.16 14.71
N ALA A 18 16.96 11.03 14.00
CA ALA A 18 18.02 10.60 13.09
C ALA A 18 18.25 11.62 11.97
N THR A 19 17.18 12.14 11.34
CA THR A 19 17.28 13.20 10.33
C THR A 19 17.91 14.48 10.90
N TYR A 20 17.52 14.89 12.11
CA TYR A 20 18.10 16.06 12.78
C TYR A 20 19.62 15.90 12.99
N LEU A 21 20.06 14.72 13.45
CA LEU A 21 21.46 14.43 13.69
C LEU A 21 22.27 14.35 12.39
N GLU A 22 21.70 13.80 11.32
CA GLU A 22 22.32 13.78 9.99
C GLU A 22 22.51 15.18 9.40
N LEU A 23 21.53 16.07 9.57
CA LEU A 23 21.67 17.49 9.19
C LEU A 23 22.76 18.22 9.99
N LYS A 24 23.13 17.69 11.16
CA LYS A 24 24.28 18.14 11.97
C LYS A 24 25.58 17.40 11.65
N GLY A 25 25.59 16.56 10.63
CA GLY A 25 26.77 15.81 10.18
C GLY A 25 27.03 14.51 10.96
N THR A 26 26.14 14.12 11.87
CA THR A 26 26.24 12.83 12.56
C THR A 26 25.53 11.76 11.75
N ARG A 27 26.29 10.83 11.18
CA ARG A 27 25.74 9.72 10.40
C ARG A 27 24.94 8.79 11.34
N CYS A 28 23.63 8.73 11.14
CA CYS A 28 22.74 7.89 11.96
C CYS A 28 22.18 6.68 11.20
N LEU A 29 21.91 6.84 9.89
CA LEU A 29 21.37 5.76 9.06
C LEU A 29 22.47 5.18 8.15
N PRO A 30 22.66 3.85 8.14
CA PRO A 30 23.52 3.22 7.16
C PRO A 30 22.88 3.32 5.77
N PHE A 31 23.70 3.32 4.72
CA PHE A 31 23.17 3.11 3.37
C PHE A 31 22.61 1.69 3.29
N ALA A 32 21.28 1.57 3.31
CA ALA A 32 20.62 0.28 3.29
C ALA A 32 20.82 -0.38 1.92
N LYS A 33 21.24 -1.66 1.93
CA LYS A 33 21.14 -2.51 0.74
C LYS A 33 19.66 -2.68 0.39
N SER A 34 19.35 -2.72 -0.91
CA SER A 34 18.00 -2.99 -1.38
C SER A 34 17.50 -4.32 -0.80
N ARG A 35 16.40 -4.29 -0.06
CA ARG A 35 15.71 -5.47 0.46
C ARG A 35 14.64 -5.91 -0.54
N PRO A 36 14.32 -7.21 -0.64
CA PRO A 36 13.21 -7.65 -1.46
C PRO A 36 11.91 -6.96 -0.99
N PRO A 37 11.00 -6.62 -1.92
CA PRO A 37 9.75 -5.98 -1.57
C PRO A 37 8.93 -6.91 -0.67
N GLN A 38 8.48 -6.40 0.47
CA GLN A 38 7.62 -7.15 1.40
C GLN A 38 6.14 -7.13 0.98
N SER A 39 5.76 -6.17 0.13
CA SER A 39 4.42 -6.02 -0.42
C SER A 39 4.48 -5.60 -1.87
N ILE A 40 3.45 -5.98 -2.63
CA ILE A 40 3.29 -5.63 -4.04
C ILE A 40 1.92 -5.01 -4.19
N PHE A 41 1.89 -3.81 -4.75
CA PHE A 41 0.65 -3.09 -5.00
C PHE A 41 0.61 -2.50 -6.41
N SER A 42 -0.62 -2.26 -6.87
CA SER A 42 -0.95 -1.53 -8.07
C SER A 42 -2.18 -0.70 -7.76
N SER A 43 -2.05 0.61 -7.77
CA SER A 43 -3.14 1.54 -7.52
C SER A 43 -3.19 2.58 -8.63
N ARG A 44 -4.38 3.12 -8.89
CA ARG A 44 -4.60 4.16 -9.89
C ARG A 44 -5.87 4.93 -9.55
N SER A 45 -5.91 6.23 -9.81
CA SER A 45 -7.14 7.02 -9.74
C SER A 45 -8.05 6.70 -10.93
N LEU A 46 -9.36 6.63 -10.69
CA LEU A 46 -10.34 6.41 -11.75
C LEU A 46 -10.62 7.72 -12.49
N PRO A 47 -10.84 7.67 -13.82
CA PRO A 47 -11.17 8.87 -14.59
C PRO A 47 -12.55 9.44 -14.23
N VAL A 48 -13.46 8.58 -13.78
CA VAL A 48 -14.81 8.94 -13.33
C VAL A 48 -15.07 8.23 -12.01
N GLU A 49 -15.67 8.96 -11.07
CA GLU A 49 -16.18 8.39 -9.82
C GLU A 49 -17.30 7.41 -10.15
N SER A 50 -17.18 6.17 -9.69
CA SER A 50 -18.16 5.13 -10.00
C SER A 50 -18.31 4.16 -8.85
N ASN A 51 -19.55 3.80 -8.59
CA ASN A 51 -19.94 2.73 -7.66
C ASN A 51 -20.43 1.49 -8.43
N ASP A 52 -20.21 1.43 -9.75
CA ASP A 52 -20.57 0.27 -10.55
C ASP A 52 -19.65 -0.91 -10.25
N PHE A 53 -20.22 -1.94 -9.65
CA PHE A 53 -19.53 -3.17 -9.31
C PHE A 53 -18.85 -3.82 -10.52
N ALA A 54 -19.49 -3.81 -11.70
CA ALA A 54 -18.92 -4.45 -12.89
C ALA A 54 -17.61 -3.77 -13.32
N LEU A 55 -17.63 -2.43 -13.35
CA LEU A 55 -16.46 -1.60 -13.66
C LEU A 55 -15.36 -1.79 -12.62
N LEU A 56 -15.69 -1.72 -11.32
CA LEU A 56 -14.72 -1.90 -10.24
C LEU A 56 -14.06 -3.27 -10.29
N ARG A 57 -14.85 -4.32 -10.55
CA ARG A 57 -14.34 -5.70 -10.68
C ARG A 57 -13.35 -5.83 -11.85
N GLU A 58 -13.64 -5.23 -12.99
CA GLU A 58 -12.73 -5.25 -14.16
C GLU A 58 -11.39 -4.56 -13.87
N ILE A 59 -11.45 -3.39 -13.23
CA ILE A 59 -10.26 -2.63 -12.83
C ILE A 59 -9.44 -3.42 -11.81
N VAL A 60 -10.10 -4.00 -10.80
CA VAL A 60 -9.42 -4.83 -9.79
C VAL A 60 -8.78 -6.05 -10.42
N ALA A 61 -9.44 -6.73 -11.36
CA ALA A 61 -8.83 -7.85 -12.10
C ALA A 61 -7.55 -7.41 -12.84
N THR A 62 -7.57 -6.22 -13.45
CA THR A 62 -6.38 -5.64 -14.10
C THR A 62 -5.26 -5.36 -13.10
N PHE A 63 -5.58 -4.83 -11.91
CA PHE A 63 -4.58 -4.62 -10.85
C PHE A 63 -4.01 -5.92 -10.31
N VAL A 64 -4.84 -6.95 -10.13
CA VAL A 64 -4.38 -8.28 -9.73
C VAL A 64 -3.41 -8.84 -10.76
N ALA A 65 -3.70 -8.72 -12.07
CA ALA A 65 -2.79 -9.16 -13.12
C ALA A 65 -1.44 -8.41 -13.08
N ASN A 66 -1.46 -7.09 -12.86
CA ASN A 66 -0.24 -6.30 -12.72
C ASN A 66 0.58 -6.69 -11.47
N CYS A 67 -0.09 -6.87 -10.33
CA CYS A 67 0.54 -7.33 -9.11
C CYS A 67 1.10 -8.75 -9.27
N HIS A 68 0.39 -9.63 -9.97
CA HIS A 68 0.83 -10.99 -10.26
C HIS A 68 2.11 -11.01 -11.11
N GLY A 69 2.20 -10.17 -12.14
CA GLY A 69 3.43 -10.01 -12.93
C GLY A 69 4.62 -9.60 -12.07
N LYS A 70 4.43 -8.63 -11.16
CA LYS A 70 5.47 -8.21 -10.19
C LYS A 70 5.81 -9.32 -9.19
N LEU A 71 4.81 -10.08 -8.72
CA LEU A 71 4.99 -11.19 -7.79
C LEU A 71 5.84 -12.31 -8.39
N ARG A 72 5.56 -12.67 -9.65
CA ARG A 72 6.36 -13.65 -10.40
C ARG A 72 7.79 -13.17 -10.64
N ALA A 73 7.98 -11.90 -10.99
CA ALA A 73 9.32 -11.33 -11.17
C ALA A 73 10.15 -11.35 -9.87
N ALA A 74 9.49 -11.20 -8.71
CA ALA A 74 10.12 -11.34 -7.40
C ALA A 74 10.31 -12.80 -6.93
N GLY A 75 9.77 -13.79 -7.66
CA GLY A 75 9.80 -15.21 -7.27
C GLY A 75 9.01 -15.52 -6.00
N GLY A 76 8.04 -14.67 -5.64
CA GLY A 76 7.29 -14.76 -4.39
C GLY A 76 5.93 -15.45 -4.51
N LYS A 77 5.28 -15.67 -3.37
CA LYS A 77 3.88 -16.09 -3.26
C LYS A 77 3.11 -15.13 -2.37
N CYS A 78 1.81 -14.98 -2.62
CA CYS A 78 0.94 -14.08 -1.88
C CYS A 78 0.27 -14.83 -0.73
N ALA A 79 0.48 -14.36 0.50
CA ALA A 79 -0.20 -14.87 1.71
C ALA A 79 -1.42 -14.03 2.11
N ARG A 80 -1.45 -12.76 1.71
CA ARG A 80 -2.53 -11.80 2.00
C ARG A 80 -2.81 -10.93 0.79
N ILE A 81 -4.08 -10.74 0.47
CA ILE A 81 -4.53 -9.80 -0.56
C ILE A 81 -5.42 -8.73 0.07
N ALA A 82 -5.23 -7.49 -0.36
CA ALA A 82 -6.01 -6.35 0.10
C ALA A 82 -6.47 -5.49 -1.08
N ILE A 83 -7.64 -4.88 -0.93
CA ILE A 83 -8.24 -3.91 -1.86
C ILE A 83 -8.53 -2.65 -1.06
N VAL A 84 -8.13 -1.52 -1.63
CA VAL A 84 -8.42 -0.20 -1.07
C VAL A 84 -9.27 0.56 -2.06
N LEU A 85 -10.40 1.09 -1.59
CA LEU A 85 -11.25 2.00 -2.35
C LEU A 85 -11.28 3.34 -1.65
N GLU A 86 -11.01 4.41 -2.40
CA GLU A 86 -11.00 5.76 -1.89
C GLU A 86 -11.88 6.66 -2.75
N THR A 87 -12.64 7.52 -2.10
CA THR A 87 -13.37 8.59 -2.78
C THR A 87 -12.42 9.72 -3.18
N ASN A 88 -12.92 10.63 -4.02
CA ASN A 88 -12.14 11.77 -4.48
C ASN A 88 -11.86 12.77 -3.35
N ARG A 89 -10.65 12.69 -2.79
CA ARG A 89 -10.14 13.60 -1.75
C ARG A 89 -10.16 15.09 -2.11
N PHE A 90 -10.25 15.43 -3.40
CA PHE A 90 -10.28 16.83 -3.84
C PHE A 90 -11.68 17.44 -3.77
N LYS A 91 -12.74 16.64 -3.61
CA LYS A 91 -14.11 17.13 -3.37
C LYS A 91 -14.36 17.29 -1.87
N LEU A 92 -13.84 18.37 -1.30
CA LEU A 92 -13.90 18.66 0.14
C LEU A 92 -15.33 18.76 0.73
N ARG A 93 -16.34 19.00 -0.11
CA ARG A 93 -17.75 19.08 0.30
C ARG A 93 -18.53 17.78 0.13
N ALA A 94 -17.94 16.77 -0.51
CA ALA A 94 -18.54 15.45 -0.66
C ALA A 94 -18.10 14.55 0.49
N PRO A 95 -18.92 13.55 0.89
CA PRO A 95 -18.50 12.53 1.85
C PRO A 95 -17.22 11.85 1.38
N GLN A 96 -16.26 11.71 2.29
CA GLN A 96 -15.01 11.00 2.04
C GLN A 96 -15.10 9.61 2.66
N GLN A 97 -14.76 8.59 1.88
CA GLN A 97 -14.74 7.19 2.31
C GLN A 97 -13.41 6.56 1.93
N HIS A 98 -12.90 5.75 2.84
CA HIS A 98 -11.68 4.96 2.67
C HIS A 98 -12.01 3.56 3.15
N GLU A 99 -12.29 2.67 2.20
CA GLU A 99 -12.62 1.28 2.49
C GLU A 99 -11.40 0.40 2.26
N HIS A 100 -11.15 -0.51 3.20
CA HIS A 100 -10.03 -1.43 3.16
C HIS A 100 -10.53 -2.85 3.42
N PHE A 101 -10.48 -3.68 2.39
CA PHE A 101 -10.88 -5.09 2.45
C PHE A 101 -9.65 -5.96 2.32
N GLU A 102 -9.47 -6.91 3.23
CA GLU A 102 -8.36 -7.87 3.16
C GLU A 102 -8.79 -9.29 3.48
N MET A 103 -8.03 -10.25 2.96
CA MET A 103 -8.13 -11.63 3.37
C MET A 103 -6.77 -12.34 3.30
N ASP A 104 -6.61 -13.31 4.21
CA ASP A 104 -5.48 -14.22 4.24
C ASP A 104 -5.78 -15.50 3.45
N PHE A 105 -4.74 -16.06 2.84
CA PHE A 105 -4.78 -17.37 2.21
C PHE A 105 -4.21 -18.42 3.18
N GLU A 106 -4.90 -19.54 3.34
CA GLU A 106 -4.41 -20.67 4.18
C GLU A 106 -3.04 -21.18 3.72
N ARG A 107 -2.81 -21.17 2.40
CA ARG A 107 -1.53 -21.49 1.79
C ARG A 107 -1.13 -20.36 0.84
N PRO A 108 0.09 -19.82 0.95
CA PRO A 108 0.55 -18.78 0.03
C PRO A 108 0.46 -19.25 -1.43
N THR A 109 -0.10 -18.42 -2.29
CA THR A 109 -0.40 -18.76 -3.68
C THR A 109 0.13 -17.73 -4.66
N ASP A 110 0.53 -18.18 -5.84
CA ASP A 110 0.85 -17.39 -7.02
C ASP A 110 -0.12 -17.70 -8.18
N ASP A 111 -1.21 -18.40 -7.94
CA ASP A 111 -2.24 -18.67 -8.95
C ASP A 111 -3.12 -17.45 -9.19
N ILE A 112 -3.06 -16.91 -10.42
CA ILE A 112 -3.81 -15.72 -10.82
C ILE A 112 -5.32 -15.91 -10.73
N LEU A 113 -5.84 -17.13 -10.97
CA LEU A 113 -7.28 -17.39 -10.91
C LEU A 113 -7.77 -17.30 -9.45
N THR A 114 -7.03 -17.93 -8.54
CA THR A 114 -7.28 -17.84 -7.09
C THR A 114 -7.22 -16.39 -6.61
N LEU A 115 -6.17 -15.64 -6.99
CA LEU A 115 -6.01 -14.24 -6.59
C LEU A 115 -7.14 -13.34 -7.12
N THR A 116 -7.52 -13.50 -8.38
CA THR A 116 -8.57 -12.68 -9.02
C THR A 116 -9.96 -12.99 -8.45
N SER A 117 -10.23 -14.27 -8.17
CA SER A 117 -11.46 -14.71 -7.52
C SER A 117 -11.57 -14.17 -6.09
N ALA A 118 -10.49 -14.25 -5.31
CA ALA A 118 -10.41 -13.69 -3.97
C ALA A 118 -10.65 -12.18 -3.95
N ALA A 119 -9.99 -11.44 -4.86
CA ALA A 119 -10.20 -10.01 -5.00
C ALA A 119 -11.65 -9.64 -5.38
N SER A 120 -12.25 -10.39 -6.31
CA SER A 120 -13.65 -10.19 -6.70
C SER A 120 -14.62 -10.47 -5.55
N ARG A 121 -14.27 -11.40 -4.65
CA ARG A 121 -15.05 -11.69 -3.44
C ARG A 121 -14.95 -10.57 -2.41
N LEU A 122 -13.75 -10.01 -2.22
CA LEU A 122 -13.54 -8.88 -1.31
C LEU A 122 -14.36 -7.64 -1.70
N LEU A 123 -14.52 -7.36 -3.00
CA LEU A 123 -15.37 -6.26 -3.49
C LEU A 123 -16.87 -6.42 -3.21
N ARG A 124 -17.34 -7.60 -2.79
CA ARG A 124 -18.75 -7.84 -2.47
C ARG A 124 -19.08 -7.73 -0.98
N LEU A 125 -18.05 -7.62 -0.13
CA LEU A 125 -18.20 -7.45 1.31
C LEU A 125 -18.49 -5.99 1.64
#